data_AF-A0A7S1L996-F1
#
_entry.id   AF-A0A7S1L996-F1
#
_cell.length_a   1.000
_cell.length_b   1.000
_cell.length_c   1.000
_cell.angle_alpha   90.00
_cell.angle_beta   90.00
_cell.angle_gamma   90.00
#
_symmetry.space_group_name_H-M   'P 1'
#
loop_
_entity.id
_entity.type
_entity.pdbx_description
1 polymer ?
#
loop_
_entity_poly.entity_id
_entity_poly.type
_entity_poly.pdbx_seq_one_letter_code
_entity_poly.pdbx_strand_id
1 'polypeptide(L)'
;MRPSRRSLPSRRAAADVRRRRCPGSGLLVLARLALLGVSAGALVAGSGTAWLAQAGGDRRCSTGPLAGLPLARRRDHAVSRRAWGPGLGNMFFDFSAFNQESFTVKGIFELLKAGPKDVVCLEWQPEDGRAIRYLKPPEGGTVRRYCAAGNGYSESKKAQFKMETFENVPVDFLDWELGISVPLKAQTVDVALCTQRAVERLGPKGMKEALKESARVLKPHGQFILIREEADRKPLPDAATSLFETNETLTESGLVISQLLPRPPKA
;
A
#
# COMPACT_ATOMS: atom_id res chain seq x y z
N MET A 1 -41.95 14.49 58.44
CA MET A 1 -41.16 15.19 57.42
C MET A 1 -40.81 14.20 56.30
N ARG A 2 -41.36 14.41 55.10
CA ARG A 2 -41.15 13.58 53.89
C ARG A 2 -40.61 14.48 52.77
N PRO A 3 -39.67 14.03 51.94
CA PRO A 3 -39.56 14.46 50.55
C PRO A 3 -40.02 13.30 49.65
N SER A 4 -41.19 13.39 49.01
CA SER A 4 -41.45 14.02 47.70
C SER A 4 -40.77 13.29 46.54
N ARG A 5 -41.49 12.29 46.00
CA ARG A 5 -41.22 11.62 44.72
C ARG A 5 -41.62 12.57 43.59
N ARG A 6 -40.70 12.91 42.69
CA ARG A 6 -41.02 13.54 41.40
C ARG A 6 -41.19 12.48 40.33
N SER A 7 -42.43 12.32 39.88
CA SER A 7 -42.82 11.61 38.66
C SER A 7 -42.55 12.50 37.44
N LEU A 8 -41.88 11.96 36.42
CA LEU A 8 -41.77 12.58 35.10
C LEU A 8 -42.91 12.10 34.19
N PRO A 9 -43.49 12.98 33.36
CA PRO A 9 -44.61 12.64 32.51
C PRO A 9 -44.18 11.95 31.21
N SER A 10 -44.94 10.92 30.85
CA SER A 10 -45.00 10.31 29.54
C SER A 10 -45.53 11.30 28.50
N ARG A 11 -44.85 11.48 27.37
CA ARG A 11 -45.46 12.01 26.15
C ARG A 11 -45.01 11.20 24.93
N ARG A 12 -46.02 10.50 24.38
CA ARG A 12 -46.07 9.95 23.03
C ARG A 12 -46.00 11.09 22.00
N ALA A 13 -45.29 10.87 20.89
CA ALA A 13 -45.63 11.45 19.60
C ALA A 13 -45.13 10.51 18.51
N ALA A 14 -46.07 9.74 17.95
CA ALA A 14 -45.90 8.99 16.72
C ALA A 14 -45.91 9.99 15.54
N ALA A 15 -44.92 9.90 14.67
CA ALA A 15 -44.95 10.55 13.36
C ALA A 15 -44.92 9.47 12.29
N ASP A 16 -46.12 9.13 11.84
CA ASP A 16 -46.46 8.20 10.77
C ASP A 16 -46.19 8.88 9.42
N VAL A 17 -45.03 8.60 8.81
CA VAL A 17 -44.71 9.08 7.44
C VAL A 17 -45.07 7.99 6.45
N ARG A 18 -46.35 7.95 6.08
CA ARG A 18 -46.85 7.26 4.88
C ARG A 18 -46.29 7.94 3.63
N ARG A 19 -45.25 7.38 3.00
CA ARG A 19 -44.95 7.66 1.58
C ARG A 19 -45.61 6.61 0.70
N ARG A 20 -46.50 7.10 -0.14
CA ARG A 20 -47.30 6.38 -1.12
C ARG A 20 -46.40 5.78 -2.21
N ARG A 21 -46.75 4.56 -2.62
CA ARG A 21 -46.34 3.92 -3.87
C ARG A 21 -46.92 4.70 -5.05
N CYS A 22 -46.11 4.92 -6.08
CA CYS A 22 -46.59 5.04 -7.46
C CYS A 22 -45.95 3.89 -8.26
N PRO A 23 -46.75 2.93 -8.78
CA PRO A 23 -46.31 2.00 -9.80
C PRO A 23 -46.49 2.69 -11.16
N GLY A 24 -45.38 2.97 -11.84
CA GLY A 24 -45.37 3.59 -13.16
C GLY A 24 -44.67 2.67 -14.15
N SER A 25 -45.49 1.89 -14.86
CA SER A 25 -45.16 1.04 -15.99
C SER A 25 -44.57 1.83 -17.17
N GLY A 26 -43.68 1.21 -17.93
CA GLY A 26 -43.14 1.72 -19.20
C GLY A 26 -41.95 0.89 -19.66
N LEU A 27 -42.16 -0.35 -20.12
CA LEU A 27 -42.27 -0.70 -21.54
C LEU A 27 -41.08 -0.22 -22.41
N LEU A 28 -40.27 -1.21 -22.82
CA LEU A 28 -39.75 -1.41 -24.19
C LEU A 28 -39.21 -0.19 -24.95
N VAL A 29 -37.89 -0.15 -25.14
CA VAL A 29 -37.31 0.19 -26.46
C VAL A 29 -36.17 -0.79 -26.77
N LEU A 30 -36.51 -1.74 -27.65
CA LEU A 30 -35.59 -2.57 -28.43
C LEU A 30 -34.94 -1.73 -29.53
N ALA A 31 -33.64 -1.96 -29.71
CA ALA A 31 -32.90 -2.07 -30.98
C ALA A 31 -33.16 -1.08 -32.14
N ARG A 32 -32.10 -0.39 -32.57
CA ARG A 32 -31.74 -0.14 -33.99
C ARG A 32 -30.22 0.10 -34.08
N LEU A 33 -29.49 -0.85 -34.70
CA LEU A 33 -28.86 -0.74 -36.04
C LEU A 33 -27.83 0.41 -36.12
N ALA A 34 -26.53 0.14 -36.09
CA ALA A 34 -25.65 -0.43 -37.14
C ALA A 34 -24.99 0.65 -38.02
N LEU A 35 -23.65 0.56 -38.03
CA LEU A 35 -22.67 1.00 -39.02
C LEU A 35 -22.62 2.46 -39.51
N LEU A 36 -21.46 3.07 -39.29
CA LEU A 36 -20.49 3.64 -40.26
C LEU A 36 -19.42 4.33 -39.37
N GLY A 37 -18.17 3.88 -39.30
CA GLY A 37 -17.21 3.83 -40.40
C GLY A 37 -16.54 5.20 -40.53
N VAL A 38 -15.22 5.27 -40.25
CA VAL A 38 -14.19 6.22 -40.77
C VAL A 38 -13.08 6.47 -39.72
N SER A 39 -11.96 5.79 -39.97
CA SER A 39 -10.60 6.32 -40.06
C SER A 39 -9.83 6.85 -38.85
N ALA A 40 -8.66 6.23 -38.72
CA ALA A 40 -7.33 6.85 -38.61
C ALA A 40 -6.92 7.49 -37.28
N GLY A 41 -5.96 6.82 -36.64
CA GLY A 41 -4.68 7.45 -36.34
C GLY A 41 -4.55 8.11 -34.97
N ALA A 42 -3.95 7.38 -34.03
CA ALA A 42 -2.86 7.91 -33.20
C ALA A 42 -2.18 6.75 -32.48
N LEU A 43 -1.10 6.25 -33.09
CA LEU A 43 -0.04 5.54 -32.37
C LEU A 43 0.53 6.53 -31.36
N VAL A 44 0.10 6.42 -30.09
CA VAL A 44 0.78 7.08 -28.99
C VAL A 44 2.09 6.32 -28.79
N ALA A 45 3.12 6.78 -29.49
CA ALA A 45 4.50 6.47 -29.16
C ALA A 45 4.72 6.97 -27.72
N GLY A 46 4.74 6.04 -26.78
CA GLY A 46 5.15 6.32 -25.41
C GLY A 46 6.58 6.82 -25.43
N SER A 47 6.75 8.09 -25.12
CA SER A 47 8.03 8.75 -24.90
C SER A 47 8.78 8.04 -23.77
N GLY A 48 9.60 7.06 -24.12
CA GLY A 48 10.58 6.48 -23.22
C GLY A 48 11.61 7.56 -22.88
N THR A 49 11.44 8.23 -21.74
CA THR A 49 12.47 9.09 -21.18
C THR A 49 13.61 8.21 -20.68
N ALA A 50 14.55 7.91 -21.58
CA ALA A 50 15.86 7.40 -21.22
C ALA A 50 16.66 8.56 -20.59
N TRP A 51 16.83 8.52 -19.27
CA TRP A 51 17.64 9.52 -18.58
C TRP A 51 19.12 9.14 -18.63
N LEU A 52 19.88 10.01 -19.31
CA LEU A 52 21.33 10.14 -19.21
C LEU A 52 21.71 10.62 -17.80
N ALA A 53 22.40 9.78 -17.04
CA ALA A 53 23.00 10.16 -15.77
C ALA A 53 24.27 10.99 -16.02
N GLN A 54 24.18 12.29 -15.74
CA GLN A 54 25.29 13.23 -15.68
C GLN A 54 26.22 12.84 -14.52
N ALA A 55 27.43 12.39 -14.85
CA ALA A 55 28.46 12.07 -13.87
C ALA A 55 29.18 13.35 -13.45
N GLY A 56 28.95 13.80 -12.22
CA GLY A 56 29.80 14.75 -11.49
C GLY A 56 30.63 13.97 -10.47
N GLY A 57 31.96 14.13 -10.54
CA GLY A 57 32.93 13.37 -9.75
C GLY A 57 33.27 13.96 -8.37
N ASP A 58 34.13 13.18 -7.71
CA ASP A 58 35.02 13.46 -6.58
C ASP A 58 34.44 13.71 -5.17
N ARG A 59 34.74 12.79 -4.24
CA ARG A 59 35.97 12.84 -3.41
C ARG A 59 36.17 11.59 -2.53
N ARG A 60 37.46 11.29 -2.32
CA ARG A 60 38.05 10.24 -1.47
C ARG A 60 37.90 10.60 0.02
N CYS A 61 37.84 9.58 0.90
CA CYS A 61 38.76 9.43 2.03
C CYS A 61 38.57 8.13 2.84
N SER A 62 39.72 7.55 3.19
CA SER A 62 40.07 6.64 4.30
C SER A 62 39.44 5.24 4.42
N THR A 63 40.29 4.25 4.17
CA THR A 63 40.25 2.88 4.69
C THR A 63 40.71 2.83 6.16
N GLY A 64 39.95 2.16 7.02
CA GLY A 64 40.45 1.58 8.28
C GLY A 64 39.98 0.12 8.39
N PRO A 65 40.78 -0.82 8.91
CA PRO A 65 40.37 -2.22 9.00
C PRO A 65 39.63 -2.45 10.31
N LEU A 66 38.40 -3.00 10.24
CA LEU A 66 37.76 -3.64 11.38
C LEU A 66 37.32 -5.04 11.01
N ALA A 67 37.76 -5.96 11.86
CA ALA A 67 37.63 -7.40 11.73
C ALA A 67 36.21 -7.90 12.03
N GLY A 68 35.78 -8.89 11.24
CA GLY A 68 35.09 -10.09 11.74
C GLY A 68 33.69 -9.94 12.34
N LEU A 69 32.68 -9.74 11.49
CA LEU A 69 31.31 -10.19 11.76
C LEU A 69 30.72 -10.83 10.49
N PRO A 70 29.90 -11.89 10.60
CA PRO A 70 29.30 -12.56 9.44
C PRO A 70 28.24 -11.64 8.84
N LEU A 71 28.57 -11.03 7.70
CA LEU A 71 27.67 -10.20 6.92
C LEU A 71 26.54 -11.06 6.36
N ALA A 72 25.33 -10.88 6.90
CA ALA A 72 24.11 -11.21 6.18
C ALA A 72 24.16 -10.53 4.81
N ARG A 73 23.98 -11.33 3.77
CA ARG A 73 24.17 -10.97 2.36
C ARG A 73 23.11 -9.94 1.94
N ARG A 74 23.39 -8.66 2.14
CA ARG A 74 22.55 -7.53 1.73
C ARG A 74 22.42 -7.52 0.20
N ARG A 75 21.28 -7.97 -0.33
CA ARG A 75 20.91 -7.81 -1.75
C ARG A 75 20.19 -6.48 -1.91
N ASP A 76 20.96 -5.42 -2.10
CA ASP A 76 20.42 -4.14 -2.54
C ASP A 76 20.03 -4.28 -4.03
N HIS A 77 18.72 -4.28 -4.33
CA HIS A 77 18.14 -4.21 -5.68
C HIS A 77 18.36 -2.81 -6.27
N ALA A 78 19.61 -2.48 -6.57
CA ALA A 78 19.92 -1.35 -7.44
C ALA A 78 19.70 -1.79 -8.89
N VAL A 79 18.71 -1.18 -9.57
CA VAL A 79 18.32 -1.48 -10.97
C VAL A 79 19.43 -1.12 -11.97
N SER A 80 20.53 -0.51 -11.53
CA SER A 80 21.77 -0.48 -12.31
C SER A 80 22.98 -0.58 -11.38
N ARG A 81 23.82 -1.61 -11.59
CA ARG A 81 25.22 -1.60 -11.12
C ARG A 81 26.09 -1.24 -12.31
N ARG A 82 26.82 -0.12 -12.23
CA ARG A 82 27.91 0.17 -13.18
C ARG A 82 29.03 -0.85 -12.97
N ALA A 83 29.11 -1.84 -13.85
CA ALA A 83 30.31 -2.67 -13.99
C ALA A 83 31.38 -1.83 -14.69
N TRP A 84 32.36 -1.32 -13.94
CA TRP A 84 33.57 -0.74 -14.52
C TRP A 84 34.52 -1.88 -14.87
N GLY A 85 34.30 -2.48 -16.05
CA GLY A 85 35.23 -3.39 -16.70
C GLY A 85 35.53 -2.87 -18.11
N PRO A 86 36.79 -2.66 -18.49
CA PRO A 86 37.12 -2.19 -19.83
C PRO A 86 36.95 -3.34 -20.81
N GLY A 87 35.86 -3.36 -21.58
CA GLY A 87 35.78 -4.20 -22.79
C GLY A 87 34.45 -4.86 -23.12
N LEU A 88 33.46 -4.91 -22.22
CA LEU A 88 32.13 -5.47 -22.53
C LEU A 88 31.06 -4.57 -21.91
N GLY A 89 30.51 -3.68 -22.74
CA GLY A 89 29.41 -2.78 -22.42
C GLY A 89 28.08 -3.50 -22.24
N ASN A 90 28.00 -4.44 -21.30
CA ASN A 90 26.75 -5.03 -20.90
C ASN A 90 26.10 -4.12 -19.86
N MET A 91 25.19 -3.27 -20.31
CA MET A 91 24.12 -2.77 -19.44
C MET A 91 23.32 -3.99 -18.99
N PHE A 92 23.69 -4.57 -17.86
CA PHE A 92 22.94 -5.67 -17.26
C PHE A 92 21.65 -5.10 -16.66
N PHE A 93 20.63 -4.99 -17.51
CA PHE A 93 19.26 -4.81 -17.07
C PHE A 93 18.85 -6.08 -16.32
N ASP A 94 18.54 -5.93 -15.03
CA ASP A 94 17.93 -7.00 -14.26
C ASP A 94 16.43 -7.06 -14.61
N PHE A 95 16.11 -7.83 -15.65
CA PHE A 95 14.73 -8.06 -16.08
C PHE A 95 13.88 -8.71 -14.98
N SER A 96 14.49 -9.45 -14.05
CA SER A 96 13.76 -10.06 -12.94
C SER A 96 13.26 -8.99 -11.97
N ALA A 97 14.13 -8.05 -11.57
CA ALA A 97 13.74 -6.93 -10.72
C ALA A 97 12.68 -6.05 -11.38
N PHE A 98 12.83 -5.78 -12.68
CA PHE A 98 11.84 -5.00 -13.44
C PHE A 98 10.46 -5.68 -13.50
N ASN A 99 10.42 -6.99 -13.78
CA ASN A 99 9.17 -7.75 -13.84
C ASN A 99 8.49 -7.80 -12.48
N GLN A 100 9.27 -7.97 -11.40
CA GLN A 100 8.76 -7.95 -10.03
C GLN A 100 8.17 -6.60 -9.63
N GLU A 101 8.83 -5.48 -9.98
CA GLU A 101 8.29 -4.14 -9.75
C GLU A 101 7.03 -3.90 -10.58
N SER A 102 7.04 -4.27 -11.87
CA SER A 102 5.87 -4.14 -12.75
C SER A 102 4.67 -4.93 -12.23
N PHE A 103 4.89 -6.16 -11.79
CA PHE A 103 3.87 -7.00 -11.17
C PHE A 103 3.36 -6.39 -9.87
N THR A 104 4.25 -5.87 -9.01
CA THR A 104 3.86 -5.20 -7.76
C THR A 104 2.95 -4.00 -8.03
N VAL A 105 3.32 -3.15 -8.99
CA VAL A 105 2.55 -1.96 -9.36
C VAL A 105 1.17 -2.37 -9.88
N LYS A 106 1.12 -3.26 -10.88
CA LYS A 106 -0.12 -3.69 -11.50
C LYS A 106 -1.02 -4.44 -10.53
N GLY A 107 -0.45 -5.32 -9.72
CA GLY A 107 -1.18 -6.09 -8.74
C GLY A 107 -1.82 -5.21 -7.67
N ILE A 108 -1.08 -4.26 -7.08
CA ILE A 108 -1.66 -3.30 -6.14
C ILE A 108 -2.75 -2.48 -6.82
N PHE A 109 -2.50 -2.00 -8.05
CA PHE A 109 -3.46 -1.19 -8.79
C PHE A 109 -4.80 -1.90 -9.02
N GLU A 110 -4.77 -3.17 -9.42
CA GLU A 110 -5.98 -3.98 -9.59
C GLU A 110 -6.73 -4.16 -8.26
N LEU A 111 -6.01 -4.43 -7.16
CA LEU A 111 -6.62 -4.58 -5.82
C LEU A 111 -7.26 -3.27 -5.31
N LEU A 112 -6.69 -2.12 -5.67
CA LEU A 112 -7.20 -0.80 -5.28
C LEU A 112 -8.31 -0.28 -6.19
N LYS A 113 -8.59 -0.94 -7.32
CA LYS A 113 -9.54 -0.47 -8.33
C LYS A 113 -10.98 -0.34 -7.83
N ALA A 114 -11.40 -1.24 -6.96
CA ALA A 114 -12.72 -1.18 -6.33
C ALA A 114 -12.75 -0.27 -5.07
N GLY A 115 -11.60 0.30 -4.69
CA GLY A 115 -11.44 1.09 -3.47
C GLY A 115 -11.86 2.56 -3.60
N PRO A 116 -11.71 3.35 -2.52
CA PRO A 116 -11.95 4.79 -2.56
C PRO A 116 -10.91 5.49 -3.45
N LYS A 117 -11.35 6.56 -4.13
CA LYS A 117 -10.45 7.37 -4.97
C LYS A 117 -9.40 8.12 -4.16
N ASP A 118 -9.74 8.50 -2.93
CA ASP A 118 -8.84 9.20 -2.03
C ASP A 118 -8.48 8.30 -0.84
N VAL A 119 -7.20 8.00 -0.69
CA VAL A 119 -6.72 7.03 0.31
C VAL A 119 -5.79 7.66 1.34
N VAL A 120 -5.93 7.19 2.58
CA VAL A 120 -4.91 7.30 3.63
C VAL A 120 -4.17 5.98 3.70
N CYS A 121 -2.85 6.04 3.49
CA CYS A 121 -2.00 4.86 3.43
C CYS A 121 -1.15 4.72 4.70
N LEU A 122 -0.89 3.48 5.09
CA LEU A 122 0.08 3.11 6.12
C LEU A 122 1.03 2.07 5.54
N GLU A 123 2.34 2.28 5.65
CA GLU A 123 3.32 1.24 5.33
C GLU A 123 4.13 0.87 6.55
N TRP A 124 4.30 -0.44 6.75
CA TRP A 124 5.09 -1.00 7.85
C TRP A 124 6.54 -1.16 7.44
N GLN A 125 7.46 -0.63 8.25
CA GLN A 125 8.91 -0.69 8.07
C GLN A 125 9.37 -0.43 6.62
N PRO A 126 8.86 0.62 5.93
CA PRO A 126 9.31 0.93 4.57
C PRO A 126 10.82 1.14 4.53
N GLU A 127 11.43 0.69 3.44
CA GLU A 127 12.84 0.96 3.17
C GLU A 127 13.07 2.31 2.53
N ASP A 128 12.14 2.69 1.65
CA ASP A 128 12.18 3.88 0.80
C ASP A 128 10.76 4.37 0.51
N GLY A 129 10.63 5.50 -0.20
CA GLY A 129 9.33 6.12 -0.47
C GLY A 129 8.61 5.59 -1.71
N ARG A 130 9.13 4.56 -2.38
CA ARG A 130 8.65 4.15 -3.72
C ARG A 130 7.24 3.60 -3.72
N ALA A 131 6.83 2.95 -2.62
CA ALA A 131 5.50 2.36 -2.49
C ALA A 131 4.35 3.37 -2.65
N ILE A 132 4.59 4.66 -2.39
CA ILE A 132 3.62 5.74 -2.62
C ILE A 132 3.12 5.73 -4.07
N ARG A 133 3.98 5.34 -5.02
CA ARG A 133 3.63 5.25 -6.44
C ARG A 133 2.67 4.11 -6.73
N TYR A 134 2.79 3.01 -6.00
CA TYR A 134 1.99 1.82 -6.21
C TYR A 134 0.63 1.93 -5.49
N LEU A 135 0.57 2.69 -4.40
CA LEU A 135 -0.62 2.87 -3.58
C LEU A 135 -1.61 3.93 -4.10
N LYS A 136 -1.30 4.58 -5.23
CA LYS A 136 -2.20 5.54 -5.86
C LYS A 136 -3.38 4.80 -6.51
N PRO A 137 -4.64 5.12 -6.14
CA PRO A 137 -5.79 4.49 -6.75
C PRO A 137 -5.91 4.84 -8.25
N PRO A 138 -6.51 3.96 -9.07
CA PRO A 138 -6.80 4.23 -10.48
C PRO A 138 -7.64 5.49 -10.73
N GLU A 139 -7.74 5.86 -12.01
CA GLU A 139 -8.75 6.81 -12.52
C GLU A 139 -8.72 8.20 -11.84
N GLY A 140 -7.51 8.70 -11.57
CA GLY A 140 -7.31 10.03 -10.99
C GLY A 140 -7.49 10.07 -9.47
N GLY A 141 -7.43 8.92 -8.79
CA GLY A 141 -7.35 8.86 -7.34
C GLY A 141 -6.08 9.52 -6.78
N THR A 142 -6.12 9.87 -5.50
CA THR A 142 -5.02 10.56 -4.80
C THR A 142 -4.68 9.89 -3.47
N VAL A 143 -3.40 9.93 -3.11
CA VAL A 143 -2.95 9.59 -1.76
C VAL A 143 -3.00 10.87 -0.94
N ARG A 144 -4.00 11.01 -0.06
CA ARG A 144 -4.17 12.22 0.77
C ARG A 144 -3.09 12.34 1.84
N ARG A 145 -2.64 11.19 2.35
CA ARG A 145 -1.70 11.09 3.46
C ARG A 145 -1.03 9.73 3.39
N TYR A 146 0.28 9.70 3.57
CA TYR A 146 1.05 8.47 3.63
C TYR A 146 1.80 8.40 4.97
N CYS A 147 1.55 7.35 5.73
CA CYS A 147 2.16 7.12 7.04
C CYS A 147 3.23 6.02 6.91
N ALA A 148 4.49 6.34 7.19
CA ALA A 148 5.58 5.38 7.29
C ALA A 148 5.78 4.98 8.76
N ALA A 149 5.28 3.80 9.16
CA ALA A 149 5.41 3.30 10.52
C ALA A 149 6.59 2.34 10.68
N GLY A 150 7.57 2.72 11.48
CA GLY A 150 8.77 1.93 11.70
C GLY A 150 9.77 2.65 12.58
N ASN A 151 11.01 2.18 12.58
CA ASN A 151 12.07 2.78 13.37
C ASN A 151 13.37 2.91 12.56
N GLY A 152 14.34 3.66 13.10
CA GLY A 152 15.65 3.83 12.45
C GLY A 152 15.64 4.75 11.22
N TYR A 153 14.66 5.67 11.16
CA TYR A 153 14.61 6.75 10.18
C TYR A 153 15.41 7.96 10.67
N SER A 154 16.67 8.07 10.23
CA SER A 154 17.42 9.32 10.39
C SER A 154 16.78 10.44 9.57
N GLU A 155 17.04 11.70 9.93
CA GLU A 155 16.58 12.86 9.16
C GLU A 155 17.03 12.80 7.68
N SER A 156 18.22 12.26 7.42
CA SER A 156 18.70 12.02 6.06
C SER A 156 17.84 11.03 5.27
N LYS A 157 17.39 9.93 5.90
CA LYS A 157 16.46 8.98 5.27
C LYS A 157 15.09 9.61 5.03
N LYS A 158 14.58 10.35 6.02
CA LYS A 158 13.30 11.07 5.88
C LYS A 158 13.35 12.08 4.72
N ALA A 159 14.47 12.77 4.54
CA ALA A 159 14.69 13.67 3.41
C ALA A 159 14.74 12.91 2.07
N GLN A 160 15.41 11.75 2.02
CA GLN A 160 15.46 10.93 0.82
C GLN A 160 14.07 10.44 0.36
N PHE A 161 13.23 10.00 1.31
CA PHE A 161 11.84 9.62 1.03
C PHE A 161 11.09 10.75 0.28
N LYS A 162 11.24 12.00 0.73
CA LYS A 162 10.58 13.16 0.11
C LYS A 162 11.06 13.44 -1.32
N MET A 163 12.32 13.15 -1.63
CA MET A 163 12.83 13.30 -3.00
C MET A 163 12.28 12.23 -3.95
N GLU A 164 11.97 11.04 -3.43
CA GLU A 164 11.46 9.92 -4.22
C GLU A 164 9.94 10.00 -4.46
N THR A 165 9.23 10.81 -3.66
CA THR A 165 7.81 11.10 -3.82
C THR A 165 7.57 12.17 -4.87
N PHE A 166 7.02 11.78 -6.02
CA PHE A 166 6.77 12.70 -7.15
C PHE A 166 5.57 13.63 -6.98
N GLU A 167 4.69 13.37 -6.01
CA GLU A 167 3.35 13.98 -5.95
C GLU A 167 3.15 14.95 -4.78
N ASN A 168 4.23 15.37 -4.09
CA ASN A 168 4.14 16.22 -2.89
C ASN A 168 3.17 15.67 -1.82
N VAL A 169 3.03 14.34 -1.74
CA VAL A 169 2.16 13.67 -0.77
C VAL A 169 2.69 13.94 0.64
N PRO A 170 1.86 14.37 1.60
CA PRO A 170 2.27 14.48 3.00
C PRO A 170 2.70 13.12 3.54
N VAL A 171 3.98 13.02 3.91
CA VAL A 171 4.57 11.83 4.53
C VAL A 171 4.73 12.06 6.03
N ASP A 172 4.05 11.24 6.82
CA ASP A 172 4.21 11.21 8.28
C ASP A 172 5.04 9.99 8.69
N PHE A 173 6.18 10.24 9.32
CA PHE A 173 6.99 9.20 9.92
C PHE A 173 6.48 8.93 11.33
N LEU A 174 6.03 7.71 11.57
CA LEU A 174 5.52 7.26 12.85
C LEU A 174 6.57 6.37 13.49
N ASP A 175 7.23 6.88 14.54
CA ASP A 175 8.18 6.09 15.33
C ASP A 175 7.42 4.95 16.02
N TRP A 176 7.61 3.75 15.50
CA TRP A 176 6.89 2.55 15.92
C TRP A 176 7.88 1.45 16.32
N GLU A 177 7.60 0.85 17.48
CA GLU A 177 8.35 -0.27 18.03
C GLU A 177 7.39 -1.35 18.55
N LEU A 178 7.94 -2.55 18.80
CA LEU A 178 7.15 -3.67 19.29
C LEU A 178 6.49 -3.35 20.64
N GLY A 179 5.17 -3.56 20.71
CA GLY A 179 4.37 -3.29 21.91
C GLY A 179 3.91 -1.85 22.05
N ILE A 180 4.27 -0.95 21.12
CA ILE A 180 3.80 0.44 21.08
C ILE A 180 2.72 0.56 19.99
N SER A 181 1.60 1.20 20.32
CA SER A 181 0.57 1.52 19.32
C SER A 181 1.01 2.69 18.45
N VAL A 182 0.73 2.64 17.14
CA VAL A 182 0.93 3.79 16.27
C VAL A 182 -0.01 4.92 16.69
N PRO A 183 0.42 6.20 16.60
CA PRO A 183 -0.38 7.36 17.00
C PRO A 183 -1.48 7.70 15.96
N LEU A 184 -2.16 6.68 15.44
CA LEU A 184 -3.31 6.78 14.55
C LEU A 184 -4.57 6.36 15.29
N LYS A 185 -5.68 7.06 15.04
CA LYS A 185 -6.98 6.68 15.57
C LYS A 185 -7.44 5.37 14.92
N ALA A 186 -8.35 4.66 15.57
CA ALA A 186 -8.96 3.48 14.97
C ALA A 186 -9.73 3.89 13.71
N GLN A 187 -9.76 2.99 12.71
CA GLN A 187 -10.55 3.16 11.48
C GLN A 187 -10.25 4.45 10.69
N THR A 188 -8.98 4.85 10.58
CA THR A 188 -8.56 6.01 9.78
C THR A 188 -7.82 5.67 8.49
N VAL A 189 -7.26 4.47 8.39
CA VAL A 189 -6.43 4.03 7.26
C VAL A 189 -7.29 3.28 6.24
N ASP A 190 -7.13 3.61 4.96
CA ASP A 190 -7.78 2.92 3.85
C ASP A 190 -6.95 1.71 3.40
N VAL A 191 -5.63 1.88 3.30
CA VAL A 191 -4.72 0.82 2.83
C VAL A 191 -3.52 0.73 3.74
N ALA A 192 -3.26 -0.47 4.25
CA ALA A 192 -2.03 -0.82 4.95
C ALA A 192 -1.18 -1.71 4.03
N LEU A 193 0.12 -1.44 3.94
CA LEU A 193 1.06 -2.18 3.09
C LEU A 193 2.17 -2.78 3.96
N CYS A 194 2.54 -4.02 3.66
CA CYS A 194 3.73 -4.66 4.19
C CYS A 194 4.45 -5.39 3.05
N THR A 195 5.65 -4.93 2.70
CA THR A 195 6.48 -5.52 1.65
C THR A 195 7.28 -6.71 2.19
N GLN A 196 7.82 -7.56 1.30
CA GLN A 196 8.66 -8.71 1.70
C GLN A 196 9.80 -8.28 2.64
N ARG A 197 10.48 -7.18 2.32
CA ARG A 197 11.57 -6.65 3.14
C ARG A 197 11.10 -6.18 4.52
N ALA A 198 9.89 -5.60 4.59
CA ALA A 198 9.29 -5.26 5.88
C ALA A 198 8.98 -6.52 6.69
N VAL A 199 8.44 -7.57 6.07
CA VAL A 199 8.17 -8.86 6.74
C VAL A 199 9.46 -9.45 7.34
N GLU A 200 10.55 -9.44 6.58
CA GLU A 200 11.86 -9.91 7.04
C GLU A 200 12.38 -9.10 8.24
N ARG A 201 12.30 -7.76 8.17
CA ARG A 201 12.77 -6.87 9.24
C ARG A 201 11.93 -6.97 10.50
N LEU A 202 10.62 -7.08 10.36
CA LEU A 202 9.68 -7.21 11.47
C LEU A 202 9.84 -8.56 12.18
N GLY A 203 10.15 -9.61 11.42
CA GLY A 203 10.14 -10.99 11.88
C GLY A 203 8.75 -11.43 12.38
N PRO A 204 8.63 -12.65 12.94
CA PRO A 204 7.33 -13.20 13.34
C PRO A 204 6.60 -12.38 14.41
N LYS A 205 7.33 -11.87 15.41
CA LYS A 205 6.77 -11.06 16.49
C LYS A 205 6.29 -9.70 15.99
N GLY A 206 7.11 -9.00 15.20
CA GLY A 206 6.74 -7.72 14.63
C GLY A 206 5.59 -7.82 13.65
N MET A 207 5.57 -8.87 12.82
CA MET A 207 4.46 -9.09 11.90
C MET A 207 3.14 -9.31 12.64
N LYS A 208 3.16 -10.06 13.75
CA LYS A 208 1.97 -10.26 14.60
C LYS A 208 1.42 -8.93 15.15
N GLU A 209 2.28 -8.06 15.67
CA GLU A 209 1.86 -6.76 16.21
C GLU A 209 1.44 -5.79 15.09
N ALA A 210 2.15 -5.76 13.96
CA ALA A 210 1.76 -4.97 12.79
C ALA A 210 0.38 -5.38 12.23
N LEU A 211 0.05 -6.68 12.24
CA LEU A 211 -1.28 -7.17 11.85
C LEU A 211 -2.37 -6.73 12.83
N LYS A 212 -2.14 -6.86 14.14
CA LYS A 212 -3.08 -6.36 15.16
C LYS A 212 -3.34 -4.87 15.01
N GLU A 213 -2.27 -4.12 14.84
CA GLU A 213 -2.36 -2.67 14.78
C GLU A 213 -2.99 -2.20 13.48
N SER A 214 -2.68 -2.86 12.35
CA SER A 214 -3.39 -2.70 11.09
C SER A 214 -4.89 -2.94 11.24
N ALA A 215 -5.31 -4.04 11.88
CA ALA A 215 -6.72 -4.36 12.08
C ALA A 215 -7.45 -3.27 12.91
N ARG A 216 -6.75 -2.62 13.84
CA ARG A 216 -7.27 -1.50 14.64
C ARG A 216 -7.44 -0.23 13.81
N VAL A 217 -6.44 0.14 13.01
CA VAL A 217 -6.41 1.44 12.30
C VAL A 217 -7.10 1.40 10.94
N LEU A 218 -7.28 0.23 10.33
CA LEU A 218 -7.98 0.09 9.07
C LEU A 218 -9.48 0.38 9.23
N LYS A 219 -10.04 1.06 8.24
CA LYS A 219 -11.50 1.23 8.11
C LYS A 219 -12.19 -0.13 7.90
N PRO A 220 -13.52 -0.23 8.09
CA PRO A 220 -14.26 -1.47 7.86
C PRO A 220 -14.09 -2.08 6.44
N HIS A 221 -13.81 -1.25 5.43
CA HIS A 221 -13.51 -1.68 4.06
C HIS A 221 -12.05 -1.41 3.66
N GLY A 222 -11.22 -1.12 4.67
CA GLY A 222 -9.80 -0.95 4.45
C GLY A 222 -9.15 -2.27 4.08
N GLN A 223 -7.99 -2.20 3.45
CA GLN A 223 -7.29 -3.37 2.93
C GLN A 223 -5.90 -3.43 3.52
N PHE A 224 -5.46 -4.61 3.92
CA PHE A 224 -4.07 -4.90 4.21
C PHE A 224 -3.46 -5.67 3.04
N ILE A 225 -2.53 -5.06 2.33
CA ILE A 225 -1.82 -5.65 1.20
C ILE A 225 -0.49 -6.18 1.71
N LEU A 226 -0.26 -7.47 1.46
CA LEU A 226 0.96 -8.17 1.84
C LEU A 226 1.68 -8.68 0.60
N ILE A 227 2.92 -8.25 0.40
CA ILE A 227 3.78 -8.73 -0.69
C ILE A 227 4.82 -9.67 -0.11
N ARG A 228 4.97 -10.86 -0.70
CA ARG A 228 5.96 -11.84 -0.29
C ARG A 228 6.63 -12.49 -1.50
N GLU A 229 7.82 -13.04 -1.30
CA GLU A 229 8.37 -14.00 -2.24
C GLU A 229 7.66 -15.35 -2.10
N GLU A 230 7.44 -16.04 -3.23
CA GLU A 230 6.79 -17.34 -3.29
C GLU A 230 7.60 -18.41 -2.53
N ALA A 231 8.93 -18.34 -2.63
CA ALA A 231 9.84 -19.22 -1.89
C ALA A 231 9.72 -19.05 -0.36
N ASP A 232 9.32 -17.87 0.10
CA ASP A 232 9.13 -17.51 1.51
C ASP A 232 7.67 -17.53 1.94
N ARG A 233 6.82 -18.27 1.22
CA ARG A 233 5.40 -18.46 1.56
C ARG A 233 5.23 -19.35 2.79
N LYS A 234 5.77 -18.92 3.92
CA LYS A 234 5.45 -19.43 5.25
C LYS A 234 3.97 -19.12 5.53
N PRO A 235 3.28 -19.98 6.29
CA PRO A 235 1.95 -19.67 6.79
C PRO A 235 1.96 -18.30 7.47
N LEU A 236 0.91 -17.51 7.23
CA LEU A 236 0.74 -16.27 7.96
C LEU A 236 0.60 -16.59 9.46
N PRO A 237 1.08 -15.72 10.36
CA PRO A 237 0.85 -15.89 11.79
C PRO A 237 -0.65 -16.10 12.07
N ASP A 238 -1.01 -16.90 13.08
CA ASP A 238 -2.43 -17.14 13.46
C ASP A 238 -3.22 -15.83 13.68
N ALA A 239 -2.51 -14.76 14.05
CA ALA A 239 -3.10 -13.43 14.13
C ALA A 239 -3.72 -12.99 12.80
N ALA A 240 -3.08 -13.24 11.66
CA ALA A 240 -3.60 -12.90 10.34
C ALA A 240 -4.93 -13.58 10.06
N THR A 241 -5.06 -14.89 10.33
CA THR A 241 -6.30 -15.64 10.08
C THR A 241 -7.41 -15.26 11.05
N SER A 242 -7.05 -14.90 12.29
CA SER A 242 -8.00 -14.46 13.31
C SER A 242 -8.53 -13.04 13.09
N LEU A 243 -7.72 -12.15 12.52
CA LEU A 243 -8.03 -10.72 12.35
C LEU A 243 -8.47 -10.37 10.94
N PHE A 244 -8.08 -11.16 9.94
CA PHE A 244 -8.33 -10.87 8.54
C PHE A 244 -8.91 -12.09 7.81
N GLU A 245 -9.58 -11.78 6.71
CA GLU A 245 -9.99 -12.73 5.68
C GLU A 245 -9.16 -12.46 4.42
N THR A 246 -8.64 -13.51 3.79
CA THR A 246 -7.96 -13.38 2.50
C THR A 246 -8.99 -13.25 1.40
N ASN A 247 -9.05 -12.10 0.74
CA ASN A 247 -10.00 -11.84 -0.33
C ASN A 247 -9.41 -12.28 -1.69
N GLU A 248 -8.20 -11.86 -1.98
CA GLU A 248 -7.55 -12.11 -3.26
C GLU A 248 -6.07 -12.42 -3.08
N THR A 249 -5.51 -13.24 -3.97
CA THR A 249 -4.07 -13.51 -4.03
C THR A 249 -3.62 -13.56 -5.48
N LEU A 250 -2.69 -12.68 -5.83
CA LEU A 250 -2.04 -12.63 -7.14
C LEU A 250 -0.66 -13.28 -7.03
N THR A 251 -0.21 -13.98 -8.06
CA THR A 251 1.11 -14.62 -8.08
C THR A 251 1.73 -14.51 -9.48
N GLU A 252 2.94 -13.94 -9.55
CA GLU A 252 3.70 -13.82 -10.81
C GLU A 252 5.19 -13.62 -10.48
N SER A 253 6.08 -14.18 -11.32
CA SER A 253 7.53 -13.95 -11.23
C SER A 253 8.13 -14.23 -9.84
N GLY A 254 7.62 -15.24 -9.14
CA GLY A 254 8.08 -15.62 -7.80
C GLY A 254 7.66 -14.64 -6.68
N LEU A 255 6.73 -13.72 -6.95
CA LEU A 255 6.11 -12.86 -5.96
C LEU A 255 4.64 -13.23 -5.76
N VAL A 256 4.16 -13.05 -4.54
CA VAL A 256 2.79 -13.26 -4.11
C VAL A 256 2.27 -11.97 -3.48
N ILE A 257 1.16 -11.44 -3.98
CA ILE A 257 0.48 -10.28 -3.41
C ILE A 257 -0.85 -10.77 -2.85
N SER A 258 -1.03 -10.68 -1.54
CA SER A 258 -2.26 -11.07 -0.85
C SER A 258 -3.02 -9.84 -0.36
N GLN A 259 -4.30 -9.76 -0.69
CA GLN A 259 -5.23 -8.79 -0.14
C GLN A 259 -5.96 -9.39 1.05
N LEU A 260 -5.81 -8.75 2.21
CA LEU A 260 -6.42 -9.17 3.47
C LEU A 260 -7.42 -8.10 3.92
N LEU A 261 -8.67 -8.51 4.18
CA LEU A 261 -9.73 -7.62 4.64
C LEU A 261 -9.95 -7.80 6.14
N PRO A 262 -10.06 -6.73 6.94
CA PRO A 262 -10.33 -6.83 8.38
C PRO A 262 -11.64 -7.58 8.63
N ARG A 263 -11.60 -8.55 9.54
CA ARG A 263 -12.81 -9.19 10.04
C ARG A 263 -13.56 -8.20 10.93
N PRO A 264 -14.91 -8.21 10.91
CA PRO A 264 -15.67 -7.46 11.89
C PRO A 264 -15.32 -7.95 13.31
N PRO A 265 -15.28 -7.05 14.31
CA PRO A 265 -15.06 -7.45 15.69
C PRO A 265 -16.14 -8.46 16.10
N LYS A 266 -15.73 -9.57 16.73
CA LYS A 266 -16.66 -10.54 17.29
C LYS A 266 -17.50 -9.82 18.35
N ALA A 267 -18.82 -9.81 18.15
CA ALA A 267 -19.78 -9.26 19.11
C ALA A 267 -19.79 -10.06 20.41
#